data_AF-A0A920W8V4-F1
#
_entry.id   AF-A0A920W8V4-F1
#
_cell.length_a   1.000
_cell.length_b   1.000
_cell.length_c   1.000
_cell.angle_alpha   90.00
_cell.angle_beta   90.00
_cell.angle_gamma   90.00
#
_symmetry.space_group_name_H-M   'P 1'
#
loop_
_entity.id
_entity.type
_entity.pdbx_description
1 polymer ?
#
loop_
_entity_poly.entity_id
_entity_poly.type
_entity_poly.pdbx_seq_one_letter_code
_entity_poly.pdbx_strand_id
1 'polypeptide(L)'
;MVEYFFAHTVAPAFVALLVPSTVLITLIVLGWQMAIALVPFLAVVVVSPFLLRKRLDTLGSEDRETLGDLNAFVVDTVQGLGEVVAFQQGDRRSEAFLHRVQRHIDARLPFYSDFSRQTALLEIATGLGGLAVVVTEQGWYLEATSLPPPSPLTLLALACFLPVSGKRSRRPATADTLGASRRLHHVHNEPVTVQSASSPALIDLATAKNAVTFNNVAFSYPGTEKRALAGVPSK
;
A
#
# COMPACT_ATOMS: atom_id res chain seq x y z
N MET A 1 -12.92 10.74 -3.37
CA MET A 1 -11.57 10.68 -2.75
C MET A 1 -11.62 10.88 -1.22
N VAL A 2 -12.35 11.89 -0.72
CA VAL A 2 -12.54 12.13 0.73
C VAL A 2 -13.43 11.07 1.40
N GLU A 3 -14.48 10.61 0.72
CA GLU A 3 -15.41 9.59 1.24
C GLU A 3 -14.73 8.25 1.60
N TYR A 4 -13.79 7.76 0.78
CA TYR A 4 -13.07 6.52 1.06
C TYR A 4 -12.11 6.66 2.25
N PHE A 5 -11.49 7.83 2.42
CA PHE A 5 -10.66 8.15 3.58
C PHE A 5 -11.50 8.23 4.87
N PHE A 6 -12.66 8.89 4.82
CA PHE A 6 -13.56 8.97 5.97
C PHE A 6 -14.21 7.61 6.32
N ALA A 7 -14.77 6.91 5.33
CA ALA A 7 -15.51 5.66 5.55
C ALA A 7 -14.62 4.46 5.87
N HIS A 8 -13.35 4.45 5.43
CA HIS A 8 -12.48 3.27 5.55
C HIS A 8 -11.14 3.52 6.23
N THR A 9 -10.88 4.74 6.72
CA THR A 9 -9.70 5.04 7.55
C THR A 9 -10.10 5.70 8.86
N VAL A 10 -10.89 6.80 8.82
CA VAL A 10 -11.26 7.56 10.01
C VAL A 10 -12.31 6.83 10.85
N ALA A 11 -13.41 6.39 10.22
CA ALA A 11 -14.49 5.70 10.94
C ALA A 11 -14.02 4.40 11.63
N PRO A 12 -13.26 3.49 10.98
CA PRO A 12 -12.75 2.30 11.66
C PRO A 12 -11.77 2.62 12.79
N ALA A 13 -10.91 3.64 12.64
CA ALA A 13 -9.98 4.06 13.69
C ALA A 13 -10.72 4.62 14.92
N PHE A 14 -11.78 5.39 14.69
CA PHE A 14 -12.63 5.90 15.75
C PHE A 14 -13.34 4.78 16.49
N VAL A 15 -13.93 3.81 15.77
CA VAL A 15 -14.60 2.64 16.37
C VAL A 15 -13.60 1.77 17.15
N ALA A 16 -12.38 1.59 16.63
CA ALA A 16 -11.32 0.83 17.29
C ALA A 16 -10.82 1.47 18.60
N LEU A 17 -11.06 2.77 18.82
CA LEU A 17 -10.78 3.45 20.09
C LEU A 17 -12.03 3.48 20.99
N LEU A 18 -13.18 3.83 20.43
CA LEU A 18 -14.41 4.07 21.17
C LEU A 18 -14.93 2.77 21.79
N VAL A 19 -15.02 1.68 21.02
CA VAL A 19 -15.59 0.42 21.54
C VAL A 19 -14.78 -0.14 22.69
N PRO A 20 -13.43 -0.29 22.60
CA PRO A 20 -12.67 -0.74 23.75
C PRO A 20 -12.74 0.18 24.97
N SER A 21 -12.76 1.49 24.75
CA SER A 21 -12.89 2.47 25.84
C SER A 21 -14.23 2.32 26.56
N THR A 22 -15.33 2.23 25.81
CA THR A 22 -16.69 2.05 26.37
C THR A 22 -16.80 0.73 27.13
N VAL A 23 -16.26 -0.36 26.59
CA VAL A 23 -16.25 -1.66 27.27
C VAL A 23 -15.47 -1.56 28.57
N LEU A 24 -14.26 -1.00 28.55
CA LEU A 24 -13.43 -0.84 29.74
C LEU A 24 -14.11 0.01 30.82
N ILE A 25 -14.73 1.13 30.44
CA ILE A 25 -15.52 1.97 31.37
C ILE A 25 -16.66 1.16 32.00
N THR A 26 -17.39 0.40 31.18
CA THR A 26 -18.50 -0.43 31.65
C THR A 26 -18.03 -1.49 32.65
N LEU A 27 -16.90 -2.16 32.37
CA LEU A 27 -16.29 -3.11 33.29
C LEU A 27 -15.80 -2.43 34.57
N ILE A 28 -15.22 -1.23 34.51
CA ILE A 28 -14.79 -0.49 35.70
C ILE A 28 -15.97 -0.19 36.63
N VAL A 29 -17.11 0.24 36.06
CA VAL A 29 -18.32 0.58 36.83
C VAL A 29 -18.98 -0.65 37.44
N LEU A 30 -19.01 -1.77 36.71
CA LEU A 30 -19.72 -2.99 37.13
C LEU A 30 -18.86 -3.97 37.91
N GLY A 31 -17.53 -3.92 37.75
CA GLY A 31 -16.58 -4.84 38.37
C GLY A 31 -15.14 -4.53 37.97
N TRP A 32 -14.50 -3.58 38.68
CA TRP A 32 -13.15 -3.09 38.39
C TRP A 32 -12.08 -4.18 38.29
N GLN A 33 -12.25 -5.31 38.99
CA GLN A 33 -11.36 -6.47 38.90
C GLN A 33 -11.35 -7.08 37.49
N MET A 34 -12.51 -7.15 36.84
CA MET A 34 -12.64 -7.66 35.48
C MET A 34 -11.93 -6.74 34.48
N ALA A 35 -12.01 -5.43 34.69
CA ALA A 35 -11.29 -4.46 33.87
C ALA A 35 -9.78 -4.68 33.98
N ILE A 36 -9.25 -4.84 35.20
CA ILE A 36 -7.82 -5.14 35.42
C ILE A 36 -7.40 -6.45 34.75
N ALA A 37 -8.25 -7.48 34.82
CA ALA A 37 -7.99 -8.76 34.15
C ALA A 37 -7.92 -8.62 32.61
N LEU A 38 -8.71 -7.72 32.03
CA LEU A 38 -8.80 -7.51 30.57
C LEU A 38 -7.67 -6.63 30.00
N VAL A 39 -7.20 -5.63 30.76
CA VAL A 39 -6.19 -4.63 30.35
C VAL A 39 -4.93 -5.22 29.69
N PRO A 40 -4.25 -6.25 30.23
CA PRO A 40 -3.03 -6.75 29.61
C PRO A 40 -3.27 -7.32 28.20
N PHE A 41 -4.39 -8.00 27.98
CA PHE A 41 -4.76 -8.56 26.68
C PHE A 41 -5.11 -7.45 25.69
N LEU A 42 -5.82 -6.42 26.16
CA LEU A 42 -6.14 -5.25 25.35
C LEU A 42 -4.87 -4.48 24.95
N ALA A 43 -3.90 -4.36 25.85
CA ALA A 43 -2.61 -3.73 25.56
C ALA A 43 -1.85 -4.48 24.46
N VAL A 44 -1.79 -5.82 24.51
CA VAL A 44 -1.16 -6.65 23.46
C VAL A 44 -1.82 -6.39 22.11
N VAL A 45 -3.15 -6.38 22.08
CA VAL A 45 -3.96 -6.14 20.88
C VAL A 45 -3.72 -4.75 20.28
N VAL A 46 -3.66 -3.71 21.12
CA VAL A 46 -3.42 -2.33 20.68
C VAL A 46 -1.98 -2.12 20.21
N VAL A 47 -0.99 -2.70 20.89
CA VAL A 47 0.44 -2.49 20.60
C VAL A 47 0.92 -3.31 19.41
N SER A 48 0.38 -4.52 19.22
CA SER A 48 0.72 -5.44 18.12
C SER A 48 0.85 -4.79 16.73
N PRO A 49 -0.12 -4.01 16.22
CA PRO A 49 -0.01 -3.38 14.90
C PRO A 49 1.13 -2.36 14.79
N PHE A 50 1.51 -1.69 15.88
CA PHE A 50 2.59 -0.70 15.85
C PHE A 50 3.97 -1.35 15.75
N LEU A 51 4.16 -2.49 16.41
CA LEU A 51 5.43 -3.24 16.37
C LEU A 51 5.74 -3.76 14.96
N LEU A 52 4.71 -4.18 14.22
CA LEU A 52 4.87 -4.76 12.90
C LEU A 52 4.76 -3.75 11.75
N ARG A 53 4.34 -2.50 12.04
CA ARG A 53 4.08 -1.46 11.03
C ARG A 53 5.25 -1.29 10.04
N LYS A 54 6.46 -1.06 10.55
CA LYS A 54 7.63 -0.82 9.70
C LYS A 54 7.94 -2.01 8.80
N ARG A 55 7.80 -3.24 9.33
CA ARG A 55 8.04 -4.47 8.57
C ARG A 55 6.97 -4.67 7.49
N LEU A 56 5.69 -4.47 7.81
CA LEU A 56 4.60 -4.53 6.84
C LEU A 56 4.73 -3.46 5.75
N ASP A 57 5.19 -2.25 6.10
CA ASP A 57 5.45 -1.18 5.15
C ASP A 57 6.57 -1.57 4.16
N THR A 58 7.68 -2.15 4.65
CA THR A 58 8.78 -2.65 3.81
C THR A 58 8.31 -3.78 2.89
N LEU A 59 7.66 -4.81 3.44
CA LEU A 59 7.15 -5.95 2.68
C LEU A 59 6.13 -5.51 1.63
N GLY A 60 5.26 -4.56 1.98
CA GLY A 60 4.31 -3.96 1.05
C GLY A 60 4.95 -3.08 -0.02
N SER A 61 6.15 -2.54 0.22
CA SER A 61 6.93 -1.84 -0.80
C SER A 61 7.55 -2.83 -1.78
N GLU A 62 8.15 -3.90 -1.27
CA GLU A 62 8.79 -4.96 -2.06
C GLU A 62 7.77 -5.72 -2.94
N ASP A 63 6.58 -6.03 -2.41
CA ASP A 63 5.46 -6.61 -3.20
C ASP A 63 5.07 -5.70 -4.38
N ARG A 64 5.01 -4.38 -4.15
CA ARG A 64 4.66 -3.41 -5.20
C ARG A 64 5.78 -3.25 -6.23
N GLU A 65 7.03 -3.26 -5.80
CA GLU A 65 8.19 -3.17 -6.69
C GLU A 65 8.27 -4.38 -7.63
N THR A 66 8.17 -5.59 -7.07
CA THR A 66 8.19 -6.83 -7.86
C THR A 66 7.01 -6.95 -8.81
N LEU A 67 5.82 -6.49 -8.39
CA LEU A 67 4.66 -6.40 -9.28
C LEU A 67 4.85 -5.38 -10.39
N GLY A 68 5.49 -4.25 -10.08
CA GLY A 68 5.84 -3.22 -11.06
C GLY A 68 6.81 -3.73 -12.13
N ASP A 69 7.87 -4.43 -11.72
CA ASP A 69 8.83 -5.08 -12.62
C ASP A 69 8.17 -6.14 -13.50
N LEU A 70 7.32 -7.00 -12.91
CA LEU A 70 6.56 -8.00 -13.65
C LEU A 70 5.64 -7.36 -14.69
N ASN A 71 4.89 -6.31 -14.33
CA ASN A 71 3.99 -5.64 -15.24
C ASN A 71 4.76 -4.92 -16.37
N ALA A 72 5.86 -4.25 -16.05
CA ALA A 72 6.73 -3.61 -17.04
C ALA A 72 7.28 -4.65 -18.03
N PHE A 73 7.75 -5.80 -17.53
CA PHE A 73 8.23 -6.90 -18.36
C PHE A 73 7.15 -7.46 -19.28
N VAL A 74 5.91 -7.61 -18.81
CA VAL A 74 4.79 -8.08 -19.64
C VAL A 74 4.49 -7.09 -20.76
N VAL A 75 4.42 -5.79 -20.45
CA VAL A 75 4.16 -4.74 -21.44
C VAL A 75 5.27 -4.72 -22.51
N ASP A 76 6.53 -4.74 -22.09
CA ASP A 76 7.70 -4.80 -22.99
C ASP A 76 7.65 -6.05 -23.88
N THR A 77 7.29 -7.20 -23.31
CA THR A 77 7.17 -8.46 -24.06
C THR A 77 6.04 -8.40 -25.10
N VAL A 78 4.91 -7.79 -24.77
CA VAL A 78 3.79 -7.63 -25.72
C VAL A 78 4.17 -6.67 -26.85
N GLN A 79 4.84 -5.56 -26.53
CA GLN A 79 5.29 -4.58 -27.53
C GLN A 79 6.39 -5.15 -28.44
N GLY A 80 7.30 -5.95 -27.88
CA GLY A 80 8.39 -6.63 -28.59
C GLY A 80 8.04 -8.03 -29.10
N LEU A 81 6.77 -8.46 -29.07
CA LEU A 81 6.41 -9.86 -29.37
C LEU A 81 6.85 -10.30 -30.77
N GLY A 82 6.77 -9.38 -31.75
CA GLY A 82 7.27 -9.63 -33.10
C GLY A 82 8.76 -9.94 -33.14
N GLU A 83 9.57 -9.26 -32.33
CA GLU A 83 11.00 -9.51 -32.19
C GLU A 83 11.27 -10.87 -31.55
N VAL A 84 10.55 -11.19 -30.46
CA VAL A 84 10.68 -12.47 -29.76
C VAL A 84 10.38 -13.65 -30.70
N VAL A 85 9.35 -13.54 -31.53
CA VAL A 85 8.99 -14.56 -32.53
C VAL A 85 10.01 -14.60 -33.66
N ALA A 86 10.43 -13.46 -34.20
CA ALA A 86 11.38 -13.38 -35.31
C ALA A 86 12.74 -14.00 -34.97
N PHE A 87 13.20 -13.83 -33.72
CA PHE A 87 14.45 -14.43 -33.24
C PHE A 87 14.27 -15.75 -32.49
N GLN A 88 13.06 -16.33 -32.48
CA GLN A 88 12.72 -17.58 -31.78
C GLN A 88 13.16 -17.60 -30.30
N GLN A 89 13.11 -16.46 -29.61
CA GLN A 89 13.52 -16.33 -28.19
C GLN A 89 12.38 -16.59 -27.19
N GLY A 90 11.33 -17.31 -27.61
CA GLY A 90 10.14 -17.57 -26.78
C GLY A 90 10.47 -18.20 -25.43
N ASP A 91 11.27 -19.27 -25.43
CA ASP A 91 11.62 -20.02 -24.21
C ASP A 91 12.42 -19.16 -23.22
N ARG A 92 13.45 -18.46 -23.71
CA ARG A 92 14.25 -17.53 -22.91
C ARG A 92 13.39 -16.43 -22.29
N ARG A 93 12.40 -15.92 -23.04
CA ARG A 93 11.49 -14.88 -22.55
C ARG A 93 10.50 -15.45 -21.53
N SER A 94 10.03 -16.67 -21.72
CA SER A 94 9.16 -17.40 -20.79
C SER A 94 9.87 -17.69 -19.47
N GLU A 95 11.13 -18.13 -19.49
CA GLU A 95 11.92 -18.34 -18.28
C GLU A 95 12.10 -17.03 -17.49
N ALA A 96 12.39 -15.92 -18.18
CA ALA A 96 12.49 -14.61 -17.56
C ALA A 96 11.16 -14.10 -16.97
N PHE A 97 10.02 -14.51 -17.54
CA PHE A 97 8.69 -14.25 -16.98
C PHE A 97 8.47 -15.07 -15.70
N LEU A 98 8.71 -16.38 -15.76
CA LEU A 98 8.53 -17.28 -14.61
C LEU A 98 9.41 -16.86 -13.42
N HIS A 99 10.65 -16.45 -13.66
CA HIS A 99 11.52 -15.93 -12.60
C HIS A 99 10.92 -14.69 -11.91
N ARG A 100 10.32 -13.76 -12.67
CA ARG A 100 9.68 -12.56 -12.10
C ARG A 100 8.39 -12.89 -11.36
N VAL A 101 7.61 -13.85 -11.86
CA VAL A 101 6.43 -14.37 -11.15
C VAL A 101 6.85 -14.98 -9.82
N GLN A 102 7.91 -15.81 -9.80
CA GLN A 102 8.42 -16.40 -8.57
C GLN A 102 8.88 -15.33 -7.58
N ARG A 103 9.65 -14.34 -8.04
CA ARG A 103 10.08 -13.21 -7.20
C ARG A 103 8.88 -12.44 -6.61
N HIS A 104 7.80 -12.27 -7.37
CA HIS A 104 6.58 -11.64 -6.87
C HIS A 104 5.88 -12.49 -5.80
N ILE A 105 5.82 -13.81 -5.99
CA ILE A 105 5.27 -14.75 -5.01
C ILE A 105 6.10 -14.73 -3.72
N ASP A 106 7.42 -14.79 -3.85
CA ASP A 106 8.36 -14.79 -2.73
C ASP A 106 8.27 -13.50 -1.91
N ALA A 107 8.09 -12.34 -2.57
CA ALA A 107 7.86 -11.06 -1.89
C ALA A 107 6.50 -11.03 -1.14
N ARG A 108 5.47 -11.74 -1.61
CA ARG A 108 4.16 -11.80 -0.96
C ARG A 108 4.11 -12.72 0.26
N LEU A 109 4.85 -13.83 0.26
CA LEU A 109 4.73 -14.86 1.29
C LEU A 109 5.00 -14.35 2.73
N PRO A 110 6.06 -13.57 2.99
CA PRO A 110 6.32 -13.01 4.32
C PRO A 110 5.17 -12.14 4.83
N PHE A 111 4.56 -11.33 3.96
CA PHE A 111 3.43 -10.47 4.30
C PHE A 111 2.25 -11.29 4.83
N TYR A 112 1.89 -12.40 4.17
CA TYR A 112 0.83 -13.28 4.63
C TYR A 112 1.19 -14.02 5.92
N SER A 113 2.46 -14.44 6.08
CA SER A 113 2.91 -15.11 7.31
C SER A 113 2.83 -14.19 8.53
N ASP A 114 3.21 -12.92 8.36
CA ASP A 114 3.20 -11.90 9.40
C ASP A 114 1.77 -11.49 9.75
N PHE A 115 0.91 -11.36 8.74
CA PHE A 115 -0.51 -11.14 8.93
C PHE A 115 -1.20 -12.30 9.66
N SER A 116 -0.83 -13.54 9.33
CA SER A 116 -1.35 -14.74 10.01
C SER A 116 -0.94 -14.76 11.48
N ARG A 117 0.34 -14.48 11.79
CA ARG A 117 0.83 -14.36 13.18
C ARG A 117 0.09 -13.27 13.96
N GLN A 118 -0.14 -12.11 13.34
CA GLN A 118 -0.90 -11.03 13.96
C GLN A 118 -2.34 -11.44 14.25
N THR A 119 -2.99 -12.13 13.31
CA THR A 119 -4.35 -12.64 13.48
C THR A 119 -4.40 -13.66 14.61
N ALA A 120 -3.47 -14.61 14.66
CA ALA A 120 -3.37 -15.60 15.73
C ALA A 120 -3.14 -14.94 17.10
N LEU A 121 -2.26 -13.93 17.21
CA LEU A 121 -2.05 -13.18 18.45
C LEU A 121 -3.32 -12.47 18.92
N LEU A 122 -4.09 -11.88 17.99
CA LEU A 122 -5.36 -11.23 18.31
C LEU A 122 -6.40 -12.25 18.80
N GLU A 123 -6.52 -13.40 18.15
CA GLU A 123 -7.45 -14.47 18.55
C GLU A 123 -7.09 -15.03 19.93
N ILE A 124 -5.81 -15.30 20.18
CA ILE A 124 -5.33 -15.78 21.48
C ILE A 124 -5.59 -14.74 22.57
N ALA A 125 -5.26 -13.47 22.32
CA ALA A 125 -5.52 -12.39 23.27
C ALA A 125 -7.02 -12.22 23.55
N THR A 126 -7.87 -12.35 22.53
CA THR A 126 -9.33 -12.29 22.66
C THR A 126 -9.86 -13.45 23.51
N GLY A 127 -9.42 -14.68 23.22
CA GLY A 127 -9.84 -15.86 23.95
C GLY A 127 -9.38 -15.84 25.42
N LEU A 128 -8.10 -15.52 25.65
CA LEU A 128 -7.56 -15.42 27.00
C LEU A 128 -8.15 -14.24 27.79
N GLY A 129 -8.38 -13.09 27.14
CA GLY A 129 -9.03 -11.94 27.75
C GLY A 129 -10.47 -12.23 28.18
N GLY A 130 -11.24 -12.89 27.32
CA GLY A 130 -12.58 -13.36 27.67
C GLY A 130 -12.57 -14.35 28.84
N LEU A 131 -11.65 -15.32 28.83
CA LEU A 131 -11.51 -16.31 29.90
C LEU A 131 -11.10 -15.67 31.23
N ALA A 132 -10.18 -14.70 31.21
CA ALA A 132 -9.75 -13.97 32.40
C ALA A 132 -10.92 -13.20 33.06
N VAL A 133 -11.80 -12.62 32.24
CA VAL A 133 -13.04 -11.96 32.69
C VAL A 133 -13.96 -13.00 33.34
N VAL A 134 -14.21 -14.15 32.71
CA VAL A 134 -15.05 -15.23 33.28
C VAL A 134 -14.54 -15.72 34.64
N VAL A 135 -13.24 -15.98 34.76
CA VAL A 135 -12.64 -16.47 36.01
C VAL A 135 -12.76 -15.43 37.13
N THR A 136 -12.55 -14.16 36.79
CA THR A 136 -12.71 -13.05 37.75
C THR A 136 -14.17 -12.89 38.17
N GLU A 137 -15.11 -13.12 37.25
CA GLU A 137 -16.54 -13.13 37.54
C GLU A 137 -16.93 -14.26 38.51
N GLN A 138 -16.50 -15.48 38.20
CA GLN A 138 -16.81 -16.66 39.01
C GLN A 138 -16.22 -16.56 40.41
N GLY A 139 -15.00 -15.98 40.53
CA GLY A 139 -14.37 -15.69 41.83
C GLY A 139 -15.13 -14.68 42.68
N TRP A 140 -16.05 -13.91 42.10
CA TRP A 140 -16.99 -13.06 42.83
C TRP A 140 -18.24 -13.83 43.31
N TYR A 141 -18.69 -14.83 42.53
CA TYR A 141 -19.83 -15.69 42.83
C TYR A 141 -19.42 -16.99 43.53
N LEU A 142 -18.74 -16.89 44.68
CA LEU A 142 -18.15 -18.00 45.46
C LEU A 142 -19.14 -19.06 46.01
N GLU A 143 -20.43 -18.99 45.68
CA GLU A 143 -21.47 -19.95 46.12
C GLU A 143 -22.01 -20.87 45.00
N ALA A 144 -21.61 -20.68 43.74
CA ALA A 144 -22.18 -21.46 42.63
C ALA A 144 -21.36 -22.73 42.32
N THR A 145 -21.95 -23.91 42.59
CA THR A 145 -21.39 -25.25 42.33
C THR A 145 -21.28 -25.62 40.84
N SER A 146 -21.73 -24.76 39.93
CA SER A 146 -21.69 -24.96 38.49
C SER A 146 -21.05 -23.76 37.78
N LEU A 147 -20.45 -24.00 36.62
CA LEU A 147 -20.04 -22.91 35.71
C LEU A 147 -21.30 -22.13 35.32
N PRO A 148 -21.45 -20.85 35.73
CA PRO A 148 -22.57 -20.06 35.28
C PRO A 148 -22.49 -19.85 33.76
N PRO A 149 -23.63 -19.70 33.06
CA PRO A 149 -23.62 -19.31 31.65
C PRO A 149 -22.86 -17.98 31.50
N PRO A 150 -22.20 -17.75 30.35
CA PRO A 150 -21.43 -16.52 30.13
C PRO A 150 -22.34 -15.31 30.32
N SER A 151 -21.95 -14.44 31.24
CA SER A 151 -22.72 -13.23 31.55
C SER A 151 -22.68 -12.22 30.40
N PRO A 152 -23.58 -11.23 30.42
CA PRO A 152 -23.49 -10.08 29.50
C PRO A 152 -22.14 -9.37 29.55
N LEU A 153 -21.44 -9.38 30.69
CA LEU A 153 -20.13 -8.73 30.85
C LEU A 153 -19.02 -9.52 30.16
N THR A 154 -19.08 -10.84 30.23
CA THR A 154 -18.18 -11.72 29.49
C THR A 154 -18.37 -11.55 27.97
N LEU A 155 -19.62 -11.50 27.51
CA LEU A 155 -19.94 -11.27 26.10
C LEU A 155 -19.49 -9.88 25.63
N LEU A 156 -19.65 -8.86 26.48
CA LEU A 156 -19.18 -7.50 26.23
C LEU A 156 -17.64 -7.42 26.16
N ALA A 157 -16.93 -8.15 27.02
CA ALA A 157 -15.47 -8.24 27.01
C ALA A 157 -14.95 -8.90 25.72
N LEU A 158 -15.59 -9.98 25.26
CA LEU A 158 -15.31 -10.58 23.96
C LEU A 158 -15.60 -9.60 22.81
N ALA A 159 -16.69 -8.82 22.92
CA ALA A 159 -17.09 -7.84 21.92
C ALA A 159 -16.05 -6.72 21.71
N CYS A 160 -15.28 -6.40 22.76
CA CYS A 160 -14.21 -5.39 22.76
C CYS A 160 -13.15 -5.61 21.67
N PHE A 161 -12.89 -6.88 21.31
CA PHE A 161 -11.81 -7.23 20.40
C PHE A 161 -12.21 -7.27 18.92
N LEU A 162 -13.51 -7.31 18.60
CA LEU A 162 -14.00 -7.35 17.21
C LEU A 162 -13.57 -6.15 16.35
N PRO A 163 -13.61 -4.89 16.84
CA PRO A 163 -13.17 -3.74 16.06
C PRO A 163 -11.69 -3.78 15.71
N VAL A 164 -10.87 -4.43 16.56
CA VAL A 164 -9.42 -4.50 16.37
C VAL A 164 -9.03 -5.63 15.42
N SER A 165 -9.82 -6.71 15.36
CA SER A 165 -9.64 -7.81 14.40
C SER A 165 -10.28 -7.55 13.02
N GLY A 166 -11.02 -6.45 12.88
CA GLY A 166 -11.69 -6.03 11.65
C GLY A 166 -10.73 -5.97 10.44
N LYS A 167 -10.90 -6.92 9.51
CA LYS A 167 -10.15 -7.11 8.26
C LYS A 167 -9.75 -5.79 7.59
N ARG A 168 -8.48 -5.42 7.73
CA ARG A 168 -7.80 -4.35 6.99
C ARG A 168 -7.43 -4.79 5.56
N SER A 169 -8.30 -5.57 4.90
CA SER A 169 -8.04 -6.14 3.58
C SER A 169 -8.35 -5.21 2.41
N ARG A 170 -8.50 -3.90 2.65
CA ARG A 170 -8.62 -2.91 1.58
C ARG A 170 -7.34 -2.11 1.48
N ARG A 171 -6.47 -2.56 0.56
CA ARG A 171 -5.40 -1.71 0.02
C ARG A 171 -6.05 -0.40 -0.42
N PRO A 172 -5.64 0.76 0.11
CA PRO A 172 -6.14 2.01 -0.40
C PRO A 172 -5.74 2.08 -1.89
N ALA A 173 -6.73 2.11 -2.78
CA ALA A 173 -6.54 2.54 -4.17
C ALA A 173 -5.85 3.92 -4.23
N THR A 174 -5.80 4.62 -3.09
CA THR A 174 -5.10 5.86 -2.77
C THR A 174 -3.59 5.82 -2.97
N ALA A 175 -2.90 4.69 -2.72
CA ALA A 175 -1.44 4.64 -2.92
C ALA A 175 -1.08 4.61 -4.42
N ASP A 176 -1.83 3.84 -5.20
CA ASP A 176 -1.65 3.75 -6.65
C ASP A 176 -2.13 5.04 -7.34
N THR A 177 -3.19 5.69 -6.84
CA THR A 177 -3.61 7.02 -7.33
C THR A 177 -2.67 8.15 -6.90
N LEU A 178 -2.08 8.11 -5.70
CA LEU A 178 -1.04 9.08 -5.28
C LEU A 178 0.24 8.90 -6.09
N GLY A 179 0.62 7.66 -6.39
CA GLY A 179 1.75 7.34 -7.27
C GLY A 179 1.51 7.81 -8.71
N ALA A 180 0.33 7.52 -9.27
CA ALA A 180 -0.07 8.00 -10.59
C ALA A 180 -0.19 9.54 -10.63
N SER A 181 -0.71 10.16 -9.57
CA SER A 181 -0.82 11.63 -9.45
C SER A 181 0.55 12.29 -9.35
N ARG A 182 1.51 11.73 -8.59
CA ARG A 182 2.91 12.20 -8.59
C ARG A 182 3.55 12.11 -9.96
N ARG A 183 3.35 11.01 -10.68
CA ARG A 183 3.85 10.86 -12.06
C ARG A 183 3.19 11.86 -13.01
N LEU A 184 1.89 12.07 -12.92
CA LEU A 184 1.16 13.07 -13.71
C LEU A 184 1.65 14.49 -13.40
N HIS A 185 1.86 14.81 -12.13
CA HIS A 185 2.36 16.11 -11.68
C HIS A 185 3.82 16.33 -12.12
N HIS A 186 4.65 15.29 -12.10
CA HIS A 186 6.01 15.36 -12.62
C HIS A 186 6.02 15.59 -14.13
N VAL A 187 5.16 14.91 -14.90
CA VAL A 187 5.03 15.15 -16.35
C VAL A 187 4.49 16.56 -16.64
N HIS A 188 3.56 17.06 -15.82
CA HIS A 188 3.00 18.40 -15.98
C HIS A 188 4.00 19.52 -15.64
N ASN A 189 4.86 19.29 -14.65
CA ASN A 189 5.87 20.26 -14.20
C ASN A 189 7.23 20.08 -14.88
N GLU A 190 7.36 19.10 -15.79
CA GLU A 190 8.58 18.93 -16.58
C GLU A 190 8.76 20.20 -17.43
N PRO A 191 9.90 20.91 -17.30
CA PRO A 191 10.10 22.14 -18.03
C PRO A 191 10.14 21.85 -19.54
N VAL A 192 9.26 22.50 -20.30
CA VAL A 192 9.26 22.39 -21.77
C VAL A 192 10.53 23.03 -22.30
N THR A 193 11.44 22.21 -22.82
CA THR A 193 12.76 22.63 -23.31
C THR A 193 12.69 23.63 -24.48
N VAL A 194 11.58 23.61 -25.24
CA VAL A 194 11.35 24.53 -26.37
C VAL A 194 10.16 25.43 -26.04
N GLN A 195 10.45 26.65 -25.60
CA GLN A 195 9.43 27.66 -25.34
C GLN A 195 9.10 28.42 -26.61
N SER A 196 7.81 28.59 -26.90
CA SER A 196 7.38 29.52 -27.94
C SER A 196 7.68 30.95 -27.50
N ALA A 197 8.18 31.78 -28.42
CA ALA A 197 8.42 33.20 -28.12
C ALA A 197 7.10 33.89 -27.69
N SER A 198 7.17 34.75 -26.68
CA SER A 198 6.01 35.53 -26.17
C SER A 198 5.41 36.49 -27.19
N SER A 199 6.12 36.76 -28.29
CA SER A 199 5.63 37.48 -29.45
C SER A 199 6.19 36.80 -30.69
N PRO A 200 5.45 35.86 -31.30
CA PRO A 200 5.91 35.18 -32.49
C PRO A 200 6.00 36.17 -33.65
N ALA A 201 7.17 36.24 -34.30
CA ALA A 201 7.32 37.02 -35.52
C ALA A 201 6.45 36.38 -36.62
N LEU A 202 5.54 37.18 -37.19
CA LEU A 202 4.76 36.76 -38.35
C LEU A 202 5.72 36.62 -39.54
N ILE A 203 5.81 35.42 -40.08
CA ILE A 203 6.55 35.16 -41.31
C ILE A 203 5.69 35.67 -42.47
N ASP A 204 6.20 36.65 -43.22
CA ASP A 204 5.55 37.11 -44.45
C ASP A 204 5.85 36.12 -45.59
N LEU A 205 4.86 35.29 -45.93
CA LEU A 205 4.98 34.30 -47.01
C LEU A 205 5.18 34.93 -48.39
N ALA A 206 4.85 36.22 -48.58
CA ALA A 206 5.03 36.89 -49.87
C ALA A 206 6.49 37.27 -50.16
N THR A 207 7.30 37.50 -49.12
CA THR A 207 8.72 37.84 -49.22
C THR A 207 9.65 36.69 -48.82
N ALA A 208 9.11 35.61 -48.26
CA ALA A 208 9.87 34.41 -47.92
C ALA A 208 10.48 33.77 -49.18
N LYS A 209 11.80 33.88 -49.32
CA LYS A 209 12.55 33.05 -50.27
C LYS A 209 12.59 31.64 -49.68
N ASN A 210 12.15 30.61 -50.43
CA ASN A 210 12.13 29.20 -50.03
C ASN A 210 13.53 28.56 -49.80
N ALA A 211 14.53 29.35 -49.41
CA ALA A 211 15.88 28.91 -49.13
C ALA A 211 16.05 28.70 -47.63
N VAL A 212 16.11 27.43 -47.21
CA VAL A 212 16.51 27.05 -45.85
C VAL A 212 18.03 27.03 -45.81
N THR A 213 18.64 27.91 -45.01
CA THR A 213 20.10 27.95 -44.82
C THR A 213 20.49 27.44 -43.45
N PHE A 214 21.42 26.48 -43.41
CA PHE A 214 22.01 25.93 -42.20
C PHE A 214 23.42 26.53 -42.03
N ASN A 215 23.59 27.36 -41.03
CA ASN A 215 24.87 28.02 -40.73
C ASN A 215 25.58 27.31 -39.58
N ASN A 216 26.50 26.40 -39.92
CA ASN A 216 27.37 25.69 -38.98
C ASN A 216 26.60 25.04 -37.81
N VAL A 217 25.50 24.36 -38.15
CA VAL A 217 24.63 23.77 -37.13
C VAL A 217 25.31 22.53 -36.55
N ALA A 218 25.41 22.50 -35.21
CA ALA A 218 25.83 21.34 -34.45
C ALA A 218 24.70 20.92 -33.51
N PHE A 219 24.42 19.62 -33.46
CA PHE A 219 23.32 19.08 -32.66
C PHE A 219 23.73 17.76 -32.02
N SER A 220 23.28 17.55 -30.78
CA SER A 220 23.40 16.28 -30.07
C SER A 220 22.14 16.07 -29.23
N TYR A 221 21.74 14.81 -29.09
CA TYR A 221 20.60 14.47 -28.27
C TYR A 221 20.97 14.56 -26.78
N PRO A 222 20.06 15.04 -25.92
CA PRO A 222 20.28 15.07 -24.47
C PRO A 222 20.73 13.71 -23.95
N GLY A 223 21.83 13.68 -23.18
CA GLY A 223 22.39 12.45 -22.60
C GLY A 223 23.35 11.66 -23.50
N THR A 224 23.68 12.15 -24.69
CA THR A 224 24.67 11.53 -25.58
C THR A 224 25.90 12.43 -25.76
N GLU A 225 27.11 11.88 -25.63
CA GLU A 225 28.34 12.65 -25.94
C GLU A 225 28.60 12.73 -27.45
N LYS A 226 27.99 11.82 -28.22
CA LYS A 226 28.16 11.76 -29.67
C LYS A 226 27.28 12.83 -30.33
N ARG A 227 27.91 13.69 -31.14
CA ARG A 227 27.18 14.67 -31.95
C ARG A 227 26.46 13.97 -33.10
N ALA A 228 25.17 14.28 -33.27
CA ALA A 228 24.35 13.81 -34.38
C ALA A 228 24.56 14.67 -35.63
N LEU A 229 24.80 15.97 -35.46
CA LEU A 229 25.22 16.88 -36.53
C LEU A 229 26.47 17.63 -36.08
N ALA A 230 27.49 17.70 -36.93
CA ALA A 230 28.75 18.37 -36.65
C ALA A 230 29.11 19.31 -37.82
N GLY A 231 28.65 20.56 -37.72
CA GLY A 231 29.06 21.64 -38.61
C GLY A 231 28.56 21.45 -40.04
N VAL A 232 27.27 21.18 -40.23
CA VAL A 232 26.68 21.04 -41.56
C VAL A 232 26.51 22.44 -42.18
N PRO A 233 27.19 22.76 -43.30
CA PRO A 233 26.90 23.95 -44.08
C PRO A 233 25.87 23.60 -45.16
N SER A 234 24.85 24.44 -45.36
CA SER A 234 24.02 24.35 -46.57
C SER A 234 24.30 25.50 -47.53
N LYS A 235 24.03 25.28 -48.82
CA LYS A 235 23.95 26.34 -49.83
C LYS A 235 22.56 26.98 -49.82
#